data_AF-A0A8K9VDL0-F1
#
_entry.id   AF-A0A8K9VDL0-F1
#
_cell.length_a   1.000
_cell.length_b   1.000
_cell.length_c   1.000
_cell.angle_alpha   90.00
_cell.angle_beta   90.00
_cell.angle_gamma   90.00
#
_symmetry.space_group_name_H-M   'P 1'
#
loop_
_entity.id
_entity.type
_entity.pdbx_description
1 polymer ?
#
loop_
_entity_poly.entity_id
_entity_poly.type
_entity_poly.pdbx_seq_one_letter_code
_entity_poly.pdbx_strand_id
1 'polypeptide(L)' 'MECPHLNSNVCITIDSSSFPHGSPSSWCCSVCRSNKSPWVCLTCLNVHCGRLWAT' A
#
# COMPACT_ATOMS: atom_id res chain seq x y z
N MET A 1 18.88 -2.01 2.25
CA MET A 1 18.59 -2.75 3.49
C MET A 1 17.10 -2.98 3.53
N GLU A 2 16.67 -4.22 3.45
CA GLU A 2 15.28 -4.63 3.68
C GLU A 2 14.96 -4.55 5.18
N CYS A 3 13.73 -4.18 5.53
CA CYS A 3 13.35 -4.13 6.94
C CYS A 3 13.26 -5.57 7.47
N PRO A 4 13.82 -5.88 8.66
CA PRO A 4 13.76 -7.24 9.21
C PRO A 4 12.33 -7.72 9.47
N HIS A 5 11.37 -6.80 9.52
CA HIS A 5 9.94 -7.10 9.61
C HIS A 5 9.31 -7.57 8.29
N LEU A 6 9.97 -7.36 7.14
CA LEU A 6 9.40 -7.63 5.82
C LEU A 6 8.99 -9.10 5.68
N ASN A 7 9.91 -10.03 5.95
CA ASN A 7 9.65 -11.45 5.80
C ASN A 7 8.56 -11.98 6.75
N SER A 8 8.43 -11.41 7.95
CA SER A 8 7.44 -11.84 8.93
C SER A 8 6.04 -11.26 8.69
N ASN A 9 5.93 -10.14 7.97
CA ASN A 9 4.66 -9.43 7.77
C ASN A 9 4.10 -9.58 6.35
N VAL A 10 4.92 -9.98 5.37
CA VAL A 10 4.47 -10.33 4.03
C VAL A 10 3.89 -11.75 4.08
N CYS A 11 2.56 -11.84 4.10
CA CYS A 11 1.83 -13.11 4.18
C CYS A 11 1.39 -13.65 2.81
N ILE A 12 1.68 -12.90 1.73
CA ILE A 12 1.14 -13.16 0.39
C ILE A 12 2.26 -13.27 -0.64
N THR A 13 2.11 -14.22 -1.57
CA THR A 13 2.89 -14.25 -2.81
C THR A 13 2.46 -13.04 -3.63
N ILE A 14 3.32 -12.03 -3.69
CA ILE A 14 3.07 -10.80 -4.44
C ILE A 14 3.30 -11.12 -5.92
N ASP A 15 2.21 -11.25 -6.68
CA ASP A 15 2.28 -11.19 -8.12
C ASP A 15 2.20 -9.73 -8.58
N SER A 16 3.12 -9.29 -9.43
CA SER A 16 3.19 -7.90 -9.87
C SER A 16 1.91 -7.40 -10.57
N SER A 17 1.08 -8.28 -11.11
CA SER A 17 -0.21 -7.92 -11.72
C SER A 17 -1.31 -7.60 -10.70
N SER A 18 -1.10 -7.95 -9.43
CA SER A 18 -2.05 -7.64 -8.35
C SER A 18 -2.00 -6.18 -7.90
N PHE A 19 -1.00 -5.41 -8.32
CA PHE A 19 -0.89 -4.00 -7.99
C PHE A 19 -1.80 -3.14 -8.89
N PRO A 20 -2.38 -2.06 -8.32
CA PRO A 20 -3.14 -1.10 -9.11
C PRO A 20 -2.26 -0.45 -10.19
N HIS A 21 -2.80 -0.38 -11.40
CA HIS A 21 -2.12 0.23 -12.54
C HIS A 21 -1.94 1.74 -12.35
N GLY A 22 -0.94 2.30 -13.03
CA GLY A 22 -0.62 3.73 -12.99
C GLY A 22 0.44 4.07 -11.94
N SER A 23 0.72 5.37 -11.79
CA SER A 23 1.68 5.86 -10.82
C SER A 23 1.10 5.86 -9.41
N PRO A 24 1.91 5.72 -8.34
CA PRO A 24 1.41 5.75 -6.96
C PRO A 24 0.51 6.95 -6.67
N SER A 25 0.84 8.13 -7.20
CA SER A 25 0.04 9.37 -7.05
C SER A 25 -1.38 9.31 -7.62
N SER A 26 -1.65 8.36 -8.52
CA SER A 26 -2.98 8.13 -9.11
C SER A 26 -3.84 7.15 -8.32
N TRP A 27 -3.25 6.46 -7.34
CA TRP A 27 -3.97 5.50 -6.52
C TRP A 27 -4.86 6.20 -5.48
N CYS A 28 -6.04 5.62 -5.24
CA CYS A 28 -7.01 6.14 -4.28
C CYS A 28 -7.24 5.15 -3.14
N CYS A 29 -7.35 5.65 -1.92
CA CYS A 29 -7.72 4.86 -0.75
C CYS A 29 -9.03 4.09 -0.99
N SER A 30 -9.03 2.80 -0.68
CA SER A 30 -10.20 1.92 -0.86
C SER A 30 -11.37 2.29 0.05
N VAL A 31 -11.11 3.02 1.14
CA VAL A 31 -12.12 3.44 2.13
C VAL A 31 -12.63 4.86 1.86
N CYS A 32 -11.73 5.85 1.84
CA CYS A 32 -12.12 7.28 1.76
C CYS A 32 -11.90 7.92 0.39
N ARG A 33 -11.39 7.17 -0.60
CA ARG A 33 -11.10 7.63 -1.97
C ARG A 33 -10.08 8.77 -2.09
N SER A 34 -9.40 9.15 -1.00
CA SER A 34 -8.30 10.12 -1.03
C SER A 34 -7.10 9.57 -1.79
N ASN A 35 -6.49 10.42 -2.63
CA ASN A 35 -5.22 10.15 -3.31
C ASN A 35 -4.02 10.79 -2.59
N LYS A 36 -4.21 11.33 -1.38
CA LYS A 36 -3.11 11.86 -0.57
C LYS A 36 -2.32 10.73 0.07
N SER A 37 -1.00 10.72 -0.19
CA SER A 37 -0.03 9.75 0.36
C SER A 37 -0.52 8.30 0.28
N PRO A 38 -0.81 7.75 -0.90
CA PRO A 38 -1.33 6.40 -1.03
C PRO A 38 -0.25 5.34 -0.78
N TRP A 39 -0.65 4.25 -0.11
CA TRP A 39 0.20 3.10 0.20
C TRP A 39 -0.58 1.81 -0.11
N VAL A 40 0.11 0.81 -0.64
CA VAL A 40 -0.44 -0.54 -0.77
C VAL A 40 -0.15 -1.33 0.50
N CYS A 41 -1.16 -2.02 1.03
CA CYS A 41 -0.96 -2.94 2.14
C CYS A 41 -0.41 -4.27 1.62
N LEU A 42 0.78 -4.66 2.07
CA LEU A 42 1.41 -5.94 1.70
C LEU A 42 0.77 -7.18 2.37
N THR A 43 -0.35 -7.00 3.09
CA THR A 43 -1.12 -8.09 3.70
C THR A 43 -2.44 -8.32 2.97
N CYS A 44 -3.11 -7.25 2.50
CA CYS A 44 -4.43 -7.33 1.86
C CYS A 44 -4.48 -6.76 0.43
N LEU A 45 -3.36 -6.28 -0.12
CA LEU A 45 -3.20 -5.70 -1.47
C LEU A 45 -4.10 -4.49 -1.79
N ASN A 46 -4.80 -3.95 -0.80
CA ASN A 46 -5.63 -2.76 -0.98
C ASN A 46 -4.79 -1.48 -0.83
N VAL A 47 -5.21 -0.43 -1.54
CA VAL A 47 -4.66 0.91 -1.37
C VAL A 47 -5.32 1.56 -0.16
N HIS A 48 -4.50 2.11 0.71
CA HIS A 48 -4.90 2.95 1.83
C HIS A 48 -4.22 4.32 1.71
N CYS A 49 -4.92 5.39 2.06
CA CYS A 49 -4.24 6.65 2.30
C CYS A 49 -3.40 6.52 3.56
N GLY A 50 -2.18 7.02 3.52
CA GLY A 50 -1.32 7.15 4.68
C GLY A 50 -2.08 7.92 5.74
N ARG A 51 -2.09 7.40 6.96
CA ARG A 51 -2.54 8.18 8.11
C ARG A 51 -1.64 9.40 8.13
N LEU A 52 -2.20 10.60 7.95
CA LEU A 52 -1.49 11.83 8.26
C LEU A 52 -1.10 11.72 9.74
N TRP A 53 0.08 11.17 10.02
CA TRP A 53 0.78 11.39 11.29
C TRP A 53 1.33 12.82 11.21
N ALA A 54 0.41 13.78 11.17
CA ALA A 54 0.74 15.15 11.50
C ALA A 54 0.57 15.22 13.02
N THR A 55 1.71 15.39 13.69
CA THR A 55 1.97 15.45 15.15
C THR A 55 1.94 14.12 15.89
#